data_AF-A0ABD5UXS4-F1
#
_entry.id   AF-A0ABD5UXS4-F1
#
_cell.length_a   1.000
_cell.length_b   1.000
_cell.length_c   1.000
_cell.angle_alpha   90.00
_cell.angle_beta   90.00
_cell.angle_gamma   90.00
#
_symmetry.space_group_name_H-M   'P 1'
#
loop_
_entity.id
_entity.type
_entity.pdbx_description
1 polymer ?
#
loop_
_entity_poly.entity_id
_entity_poly.type
_entity_poly.pdbx_seq_one_letter_code
_entity_poly.pdbx_strand_id
1 'polypeptide(L)' 'MVSTYERYTWGIVFVLLIVFAVPWFLWGSSTVVAGLPVWLWWHIGWMVLASFVFWLFSRRAWGLWIEGTP' A
#
# COMPACT_ATOMS: atom_id res chain seq x y z
N MET A 1 3.18 -14.53 19.52
CA MET A 1 4.14 -15.04 18.52
C MET A 1 3.55 -14.71 17.17
N VAL A 2 4.14 -13.79 16.41
CA VAL A 2 3.64 -13.47 15.07
C VAL A 2 3.95 -14.67 14.17
N SER A 3 2.95 -15.19 13.49
CA SER A 3 3.12 -16.35 12.60
C SER A 3 4.03 -15.99 11.43
N THR A 4 4.85 -16.94 10.97
CA THR A 4 5.65 -16.81 9.74
C THR A 4 4.80 -16.34 8.55
N TYR A 5 3.54 -16.78 8.49
CA TYR A 5 2.57 -16.36 7.48
C TYR A 5 2.22 -14.87 7.55
N GLU A 6 2.06 -14.31 8.74
CA GLU A 6 1.73 -12.90 8.93
C GLU A 6 2.90 -11.99 8.53
N ARG A 7 4.13 -12.44 8.83
CA ARG A 7 5.37 -11.77 8.41
C ARG A 7 5.47 -11.68 6.88
N TYR A 8 5.24 -12.79 6.17
CA TYR A 8 5.21 -12.78 4.71
C TYR A 8 4.05 -11.97 4.14
N THR A 9 2.88 -12.03 4.78
CA THR A 9 1.69 -11.27 4.35
C THR A 9 1.97 -9.77 4.35
N TRP A 10 2.54 -9.23 5.44
CA TRP A 10 2.91 -7.83 5.50
C TRP A 10 3.97 -7.44 4.47
N GLY A 11 4.96 -8.31 4.24
CA GLY A 11 5.94 -8.11 3.16
C GLY A 11 5.29 -7.99 1.78
N ILE A 12 4.38 -8.91 1.46
CA ILE A 12 3.62 -8.88 0.19
C ILE A 12 2.78 -7.60 0.09
N VAL A 13 2.07 -7.22 1.16
CA VAL A 13 1.26 -6.00 1.19
C VAL A 13 2.10 -4.76 0.87
N PHE A 14 3.29 -4.62 1.46
CA PHE A 14 4.17 -3.49 1.15
C PHE A 14 4.71 -3.52 -0.27
N VAL A 15 5.06 -4.69 -0.80
CA VAL A 15 5.47 -4.84 -2.20
C VAL A 15 4.34 -4.40 -3.13
N LEU A 16 3.10 -4.81 -2.87
CA LEU A 16 1.94 -4.39 -3.65
C LEU A 16 1.72 -2.88 -3.57
N LEU A 17 1.88 -2.26 -2.39
CA LEU A 17 1.79 -0.81 -2.23
C LEU A 17 2.81 -0.06 -3.10
N ILE A 18 4.03 -0.56 -3.20
CA ILE A 18 5.11 0.04 -4.00
C ILE A 18 4.85 -0.15 -5.49
N VAL A 19 4.55 -1.38 -5.89
CA VAL A 19 4.27 -1.77 -7.28
C VAL A 19 3.13 -0.87 -7.79
N PHE A 20 1.96 -0.92 -7.17
CA PHE A 20 0.80 -0.17 -7.65
C PHE A 20 0.82 1.33 -7.30
N ALA A 21 1.91 1.86 -6.72
CA ALA A 21 2.11 3.30 -6.59
C ALA A 21 2.21 3.98 -7.95
N VAL A 22 2.78 3.30 -8.96
CA VAL A 22 2.83 3.78 -10.34
C VAL A 22 1.67 3.14 -11.12
N PRO A 23 0.68 3.91 -11.60
CA PRO A 23 -0.42 3.34 -12.36
C PRO A 23 -0.05 3.22 -13.86
N TRP A 24 0.86 2.31 -14.19
CA TRP A 24 1.22 1.98 -15.59
C TRP A 24 0.00 1.67 -16.46
N PHE A 25 -1.04 1.09 -15.87
CA PHE A 25 -2.27 0.73 -16.57
C PHE A 25 -3.14 1.95 -16.96
N LEU A 26 -2.89 3.13 -16.37
CA LEU A 26 -3.55 4.38 -16.75
C LEU A 26 -2.70 5.22 -17.73
N TRP A 27 -1.53 4.74 -18.14
CA TRP A 27 -0.72 5.43 -19.15
C TRP A 27 -1.48 5.50 -20.48
N GLY A 28 -1.59 6.71 -21.03
CA GLY A 28 -2.35 6.97 -22.25
C GLY A 28 -3.85 7.23 -22.03
N SER A 29 -4.35 7.18 -20.79
CA SER A 29 -5.73 7.58 -20.47
C SER A 29 -5.84 9.10 -20.29
N SER A 30 -6.72 9.73 -21.08
CA SER A 30 -7.08 11.15 -20.97
C SER A 30 -8.40 11.37 -20.23
N THR A 31 -8.93 10.35 -19.55
CA THR A 31 -10.22 10.44 -18.85
C THR A 31 -10.13 11.42 -17.69
N VAL A 32 -11.07 12.37 -17.65
CA VAL A 32 -11.22 13.37 -16.59
C VAL A 32 -12.50 13.08 -15.83
N VAL A 33 -12.40 13.03 -14.50
CA VAL A 33 -13.53 12.85 -13.58
C VAL A 33 -13.50 13.97 -12.56
N ALA A 34 -14.64 14.64 -12.34
CA ALA A 34 -14.76 15.75 -11.39
C ALA A 34 -13.69 16.86 -11.56
N GLY A 35 -13.30 17.13 -12.82
CA GLY A 35 -12.34 18.18 -13.16
C GLY A 35 -10.86 17.78 -13.06
N LEU A 36 -10.53 16.54 -12.64
CA LEU A 36 -9.16 16.06 -12.55
C LEU A 36 -8.96 14.77 -13.37
N PRO A 37 -7.76 14.56 -13.95
CA PRO A 37 -7.42 13.30 -14.61
C PRO A 37 -7.58 12.11 -13.67
N VAL A 38 -8.10 10.99 -14.16
CA VAL A 38 -8.29 9.75 -13.38
C VAL A 38 -6.98 9.26 -12.74
N TRP A 39 -5.85 9.46 -13.42
CA TRP A 39 -4.51 9.15 -12.88
C TRP A 39 -4.20 9.90 -11.58
N LEU A 40 -4.68 11.14 -11.42
CA LEU A 40 -4.48 11.89 -10.18
C LEU A 40 -5.38 11.35 -9.05
N TRP A 41 -6.62 11.00 -9.37
CA TRP A 41 -7.53 10.35 -8.42
C TRP A 41 -6.99 9.02 -7.92
N TRP A 42 -6.31 8.25 -8.77
CA TRP A 42 -5.61 7.04 -8.36
C TRP A 42 -4.64 7.33 -7.22
N HIS A 43 -3.79 8.36 -7.35
CA HIS A 43 -2.85 8.72 -6.30
C HIS A 43 -3.53 9.18 -5.01
N ILE A 44 -4.62 9.94 -5.09
CA ILE A 44 -5.39 10.33 -3.90
C ILE A 44 -5.92 9.10 -3.18
N GLY A 45 -6.58 8.19 -3.91
CA GLY A 45 -7.08 6.94 -3.35
C GLY A 45 -5.95 6.06 -2.79
N TRP A 46 -4.81 6.01 -3.48
CA TRP A 46 -3.65 5.24 -3.06
C TRP A 46 -3.00 5.79 -1.80
N MET A 47 -2.95 7.12 -1.63
CA MET A 47 -2.45 7.76 -0.41
C MET A 47 -3.33 7.42 0.79
N VAL A 48 -4.66 7.41 0.62
CA VAL A 48 -5.60 6.99 1.67
C VAL A 48 -5.41 5.52 2.01
N LEU A 49 -5.32 4.66 1.00
CA LEU A 49 -5.10 3.23 1.19
C LEU A 49 -3.78 2.96 1.92
N ALA A 50 -2.69 3.56 1.45
CA ALA A 50 -1.37 3.43 2.08
C ALA A 50 -1.41 3.90 3.53
N SER A 51 -2.00 5.06 3.81
CA SER A 51 -2.15 5.58 5.17
C SER A 51 -2.89 4.60 6.08
N PHE A 52 -3.98 3.99 5.58
CA PHE A 52 -4.74 3.01 6.32
C PHE A 52 -3.96 1.71 6.57
N VAL A 53 -3.22 1.23 5.58
CA VAL A 53 -2.36 0.04 5.70
C VAL A 53 -1.24 0.29 6.72
N PHE A 54 -0.58 1.45 6.66
CA PHE A 54 0.44 1.84 7.64
C PHE A 54 -0.13 1.99 9.06
N TRP A 55 -1.34 2.55 9.19
CA TRP A 55 -2.04 2.61 10.47
C TRP A 55 -2.37 1.22 11.01
N LEU A 56 -2.82 0.30 10.16
CA LEU A 56 -3.11 -1.07 10.57
C LEU A 56 -1.83 -1.80 10.97
N PHE A 57 -0.74 -1.59 10.22
CA PHE A 57 0.57 -2.14 10.51
C PHE A 57 1.08 -1.68 11.87
N SER A 58 1.01 -0.37 12.15
CA SER A 58 1.46 0.18 13.43
C SER A 58 0.65 -0.29 14.64
N ARG A 59 -0.60 -0.72 14.43
CA ARG A 59 -1.43 -1.27 15.51
C ARG A 59 -1.26 -2.76 15.74
N ARG A 60 -1.02 -3.55 14.69
CA ARG A 60 -1.05 -5.03 14.76
C ARG A 60 0.33 -5.68 14.71
N ALA A 61 1.25 -5.03 14.02
CA ALA A 61 2.48 -5.64 13.52
C ALA A 61 3.72 -4.82 13.87
N TRP A 62 3.56 -3.78 14.70
CA TRP A 62 4.67 -2.98 15.19
C TRP A 62 5.72 -3.86 15.89
N GLY A 63 6.99 -3.72 15.52
CA GLY A 63 8.07 -4.59 15.99
C GLY A 63 8.38 -5.79 15.07
N LEU A 64 7.51 -6.11 14.08
CA LEU A 64 7.86 -7.08 13.04
C LEU A 64 9.14 -6.65 12.31
N TRP A 65 10.06 -7.59 12.12
CA TRP A 65 11.39 -7.38 11.52
C TRP A 65 12.39 -6.56 12.37
N ILE A 66 11.96 -5.95 13.48
CA ILE A 66 12.82 -5.14 14.38
C ILE A 66 13.22 -5.96 15.63
N GLU A 67 12.24 -6.62 16.26
CA GLU A 67 12.50 -7.53 17.35
C GLU A 67 12.94 -8.88 16.75
N GLY A 68 14.25 -9.03 16.57
CA GLY A 68 14.86 -10.32 16.31
C GLY A 68 14.66 -11.20 17.55
N THR A 69 13.54 -11.89 17.64
CA THR A 69 13.44 -13.05 18.52
C THR A 69 13.35 -14.31 17.67
N PRO A 70 14.15 -15.33 18.01
CA PRO A 70 14.49 -16.47 17.14
C PRO A 70 13.30 -17.31 16.71
#